data_AF-A0A0A6RY29-F1
#
_entry.id   AF-A0A0A6RY29-F1
#
_cell.length_a   1.000
_cell.length_b   1.000
_cell.length_c   1.000
_cell.angle_alpha   90.00
_cell.angle_beta   90.00
_cell.angle_gamma   90.00
#
_symmetry.space_group_name_H-M   'P 1'
#
loop_
_entity.id
_entity.type
_entity.pdbx_description
1 polymer ?
#
loop_
_entity_poly.entity_id
_entity_poly.type
_entity_poly.pdbx_seq_one_letter_code
_entity_poly.pdbx_strand_id
1 'polypeptide(L)'
;MLELMDTQEINAVLLIDLDAPKEKREERLNQYKPFDTSKIFFMIQEMEAWILSQIDKIEEFGKTEGLIRKRDNEDINNNSLMKNKHPEEINKPSEKLDTILRQYFDVVKIRRGFERKIGKRYSKAKDGPKLIGLLNLQILMQDFDEAKRLVDYIKR
;
A
#
# COMPACT_ATOMS: atom_id res chain seq x y z
N MET A 1 -0.45 28.00 -1.21
CA MET A 1 -0.40 26.95 -2.26
C MET A 1 -1.75 26.81 -2.95
N LEU A 2 -2.84 26.48 -2.24
CA LEU A 2 -4.20 26.50 -2.82
C LEU A 2 -4.62 27.88 -3.34
N GLU A 3 -4.31 28.95 -2.60
CA GLU A 3 -4.50 30.32 -3.07
C GLU A 3 -3.76 30.61 -4.38
N LEU A 4 -2.54 30.08 -4.55
CA LEU A 4 -1.77 30.23 -5.80
C LEU A 4 -2.40 29.43 -6.94
N MET A 5 -2.94 28.24 -6.66
CA MET A 5 -3.64 27.44 -7.66
C MET A 5 -4.89 28.13 -8.16
N ASP A 6 -5.67 28.74 -7.26
CA ASP A 6 -6.90 29.45 -7.61
C ASP A 6 -6.61 30.82 -8.26
N THR A 7 -5.59 31.55 -7.81
CA THR A 7 -5.24 32.87 -8.38
C THR A 7 -4.48 32.81 -9.70
N GLN A 8 -3.78 31.71 -9.98
CA GLN A 8 -3.00 31.52 -11.22
C GLN A 8 -3.64 30.52 -12.19
N GLU A 9 -4.88 30.09 -11.94
CA GLU A 9 -5.62 29.09 -12.74
C GLU A 9 -4.81 27.82 -13.03
N ILE A 10 -3.99 27.39 -12.06
CA ILE A 10 -3.12 26.22 -12.24
C ILE A 10 -3.98 24.96 -12.10
N ASN A 11 -4.00 24.13 -13.15
CA ASN A 11 -4.60 22.80 -13.09
C ASN A 11 -3.70 21.84 -12.29
N ALA A 12 -3.88 21.86 -10.97
CA ALA A 12 -3.17 20.99 -10.05
C ALA A 12 -4.12 20.37 -9.02
N VAL A 13 -3.65 19.29 -8.40
CA VAL A 13 -4.30 18.64 -7.26
C VAL A 13 -3.35 18.65 -6.07
N LEU A 14 -3.90 18.64 -4.87
CA LEU A 14 -3.14 18.59 -3.63
C LEU A 14 -3.28 17.20 -3.02
N LEU A 15 -2.17 16.49 -2.89
CA LEU A 15 -2.11 15.21 -2.18
C LEU A 15 -1.51 15.46 -0.79
N ILE A 16 -2.29 15.19 0.26
CA ILE A 16 -1.95 15.47 1.65
C ILE A 16 -1.88 14.17 2.43
N ASP A 17 -0.92 14.05 3.34
CA ASP A 17 -0.99 13.02 4.36
C ASP A 17 -2.13 13.35 5.36
N LEU A 18 -3.02 12.39 5.62
CA LEU A 18 -4.10 12.58 6.60
C LEU A 18 -3.53 12.66 8.03
N ASP A 19 -2.37 12.03 8.32
CA ASP A 19 -1.75 11.94 9.67
C ASP A 19 -2.74 11.71 10.82
N ALA A 20 -3.87 11.07 10.52
CA ALA A 20 -5.02 11.00 11.38
C ALA A 20 -6.01 9.94 10.87
N PRO A 21 -6.89 9.44 11.75
CA PRO A 21 -7.98 8.56 11.37
C PRO A 21 -8.90 9.19 10.30
N LYS A 22 -9.53 8.34 9.48
CA LYS A 22 -10.42 8.74 8.36
C LYS A 22 -11.53 9.68 8.79
N GLU A 23 -11.98 9.56 10.04
CA GLU A 23 -13.05 10.38 10.63
C GLU A 23 -12.67 11.86 10.76
N LYS A 24 -11.36 12.18 10.82
CA LYS A 24 -10.86 13.57 10.88
C LYS A 24 -10.75 14.24 9.51
N ARG A 25 -11.09 13.53 8.43
CA ARG A 25 -11.01 14.04 7.05
C ARG A 25 -11.78 15.35 6.87
N GLU A 26 -13.05 15.39 7.29
CA GLU A 26 -13.89 16.58 7.14
C GLU A 26 -13.38 17.77 7.96
N GLU A 27 -12.92 17.52 9.19
CA GLU A 27 -12.29 18.53 10.03
C GLU A 27 -11.06 19.15 9.34
N ARG A 28 -10.22 18.30 8.72
CA ARG A 28 -9.02 18.75 8.00
C ARG A 28 -9.38 19.50 6.71
N LEU A 29 -10.41 19.08 5.98
CA LEU A 29 -10.89 19.81 4.80
C LEU A 29 -11.44 21.21 5.16
N ASN A 30 -12.05 21.37 6.33
CA ASN A 30 -12.54 22.68 6.79
C ASN A 30 -11.41 23.72 6.95
N GLN A 31 -10.17 23.29 7.22
CA GLN A 31 -9.02 24.19 7.33
C GLN A 31 -8.63 24.83 5.98
N TYR A 32 -9.09 24.25 4.87
CA TYR A 32 -8.80 24.73 3.53
C TYR A 32 -9.94 25.55 2.92
N LYS A 33 -11.01 25.82 3.67
CA LYS A 33 -12.04 26.77 3.20
C LYS A 33 -11.46 28.20 3.15
N PRO A 34 -11.83 29.02 2.16
CA PRO A 34 -12.90 28.80 1.17
C PRO A 34 -12.46 28.13 -0.15
N PHE A 35 -11.24 27.59 -0.26
CA PHE A 35 -10.71 27.02 -1.50
C PHE A 35 -11.44 25.74 -1.92
N ASP A 36 -11.33 25.38 -3.21
CA ASP A 36 -11.94 24.16 -3.75
C ASP A 36 -11.31 22.89 -3.17
N THR A 37 -11.97 22.31 -2.17
CA THR A 37 -11.55 21.09 -1.48
C THR A 37 -11.74 19.83 -2.32
N SER A 38 -12.42 19.89 -3.47
CA SER A 38 -12.56 18.73 -4.36
C SER A 38 -11.22 18.29 -4.98
N LYS A 39 -10.26 19.22 -5.06
CA LYS A 39 -8.89 19.01 -5.55
C LYS A 39 -7.92 18.50 -4.49
N ILE A 40 -8.38 18.35 -3.25
CA ILE A 40 -7.58 17.86 -2.13
C ILE A 40 -7.82 16.37 -1.96
N PHE A 41 -6.77 15.56 -1.98
CA PHE A 41 -6.77 14.11 -1.83
C PHE A 41 -5.93 13.70 -0.64
N PHE A 42 -6.35 12.67 0.08
CA PHE A 42 -5.60 12.14 1.22
C PHE A 42 -4.86 10.87 0.83
N MET A 43 -3.56 10.85 1.10
CA MET A 43 -2.72 9.70 0.84
C MET A 43 -2.93 8.64 1.91
N ILE A 44 -3.03 7.38 1.49
CA ILE A 44 -3.04 6.25 2.42
C ILE A 44 -1.62 6.10 2.97
N GLN A 45 -1.50 6.16 4.31
CA GLN A 45 -0.21 6.37 4.98
C GLN A 45 0.81 5.25 4.82
N GLU A 46 0.42 4.07 4.33
CA GLU A 46 1.39 3.02 4.00
C GLU A 46 0.95 2.27 2.74
N MET A 47 1.74 2.39 1.66
CA MET A 47 1.53 1.64 0.39
C MET A 47 1.49 0.13 0.62
N GLU A 48 2.09 -0.34 1.72
CA GLU A 48 2.02 -1.73 2.15
C GLU A 48 0.59 -2.18 2.45
N ALA A 49 -0.34 -1.30 2.82
CA ALA A 49 -1.76 -1.64 2.92
C ALA A 49 -2.36 -2.04 1.56
N TRP A 50 -1.94 -1.37 0.48
CA TRP A 50 -2.35 -1.73 -0.89
C TRP A 50 -1.80 -3.10 -1.28
N ILE A 51 -0.57 -3.41 -0.89
CA ILE A 51 0.04 -4.73 -1.13
C ILE A 51 -0.72 -5.81 -0.36
N LEU A 52 -1.08 -5.54 0.89
CA LEU A 52 -1.84 -6.48 1.72
C LEU A 52 -3.29 -6.66 1.29
N SER A 53 -3.85 -5.75 0.48
CA SER A 53 -5.19 -5.94 -0.09
C SER A 53 -5.21 -6.94 -1.26
N GLN A 54 -4.06 -7.25 -1.85
CA GLN A 54 -3.95 -8.13 -3.03
C GLN A 54 -2.95 -9.27 -2.78
N ILE A 55 -3.38 -10.25 -1.99
CA ILE A 55 -2.52 -11.37 -1.55
C ILE A 55 -2.02 -12.25 -2.69
N ASP A 56 -2.80 -12.38 -3.75
CA ASP A 56 -2.36 -13.06 -4.97
C ASP A 56 -1.07 -12.44 -5.53
N LYS A 57 -0.90 -11.12 -5.39
CA LYS A 57 0.31 -10.40 -5.82
C LYS A 57 1.52 -10.67 -4.93
N ILE A 58 1.32 -11.01 -3.67
CA ILE A 58 2.40 -11.44 -2.78
C ILE A 58 2.91 -12.84 -3.21
N GLU A 59 2.02 -13.75 -3.57
CA GLU A 59 2.39 -15.06 -4.11
C GLU A 59 3.08 -14.93 -5.49
N GLU A 60 2.57 -14.05 -6.36
CA GLU A 60 3.18 -13.74 -7.66
C GLU A 60 4.59 -13.14 -7.50
N PHE A 61 4.76 -12.21 -6.55
CA PHE A 61 6.06 -11.65 -6.19
C PHE A 61 7.04 -12.74 -5.72
N GLY A 62 6.60 -13.66 -4.86
CA GLY A 62 7.43 -14.75 -4.39
C GLY A 62 7.94 -15.64 -5.52
N LYS A 63 7.09 -15.95 -6.50
CA LYS A 63 7.44 -16.74 -7.69
C LYS A 63 8.41 -15.99 -8.59
N THR A 64 8.13 -14.73 -8.91
CA THR A 64 8.94 -13.91 -9.83
C THR A 64 10.34 -13.62 -9.28
N GLU A 65 10.47 -13.45 -7.96
CA GLU A 65 11.76 -13.24 -7.30
C GLU A 65 12.52 -14.54 -6.98
N GLY A 66 11.99 -15.70 -7.37
CA GLY A 66 12.62 -17.00 -7.12
C GLY A 66 12.74 -17.34 -5.63
N LEU A 67 11.78 -16.90 -4.81
CA LEU A 67 11.76 -17.19 -3.38
C LEU A 67 11.32 -18.64 -3.12
N ILE A 68 11.80 -19.21 -2.02
CA ILE A 68 11.44 -20.56 -1.60
C ILE A 68 10.18 -20.47 -0.74
N ARG A 69 9.06 -21.02 -1.22
CA ARG A 69 7.78 -21.10 -0.48
C ARG A 69 7.89 -22.13 0.66
N LYS A 70 7.51 -21.77 1.89
CA LYS A 70 7.72 -22.59 3.12
C LYS A 70 6.50 -23.42 3.55
N ARG A 71 5.31 -22.83 3.43
CA ARG A 71 4.02 -23.40 3.87
C ARG A 71 3.10 -23.61 2.68
N ASP A 72 3.56 -24.38 1.72
CA ASP A 72 2.91 -24.58 0.42
C ASP A 72 1.45 -25.06 0.52
N ASN A 73 1.09 -25.70 1.63
CA ASN A 73 -0.26 -26.12 1.98
C ASN A 73 -1.14 -25.04 2.66
N GLU A 74 -0.60 -23.86 2.99
CA GLU A 74 -1.33 -22.77 3.65
C GLU A 74 -1.53 -21.58 2.69
N ASP A 75 -2.78 -21.15 2.52
CA ASP A 75 -3.11 -19.89 1.85
C ASP A 75 -2.77 -18.69 2.76
N ILE A 76 -2.03 -17.71 2.21
CA ILE A 76 -1.68 -16.47 2.90
C ILE A 76 -2.92 -15.67 3.30
N ASN A 77 -4.03 -15.76 2.56
CA ASN A 77 -5.30 -15.11 2.91
C ASN A 77 -5.83 -15.54 4.29
N ASN A 78 -5.47 -16.74 4.74
CA ASN A 78 -5.89 -17.25 6.05
C ASN A 78 -5.02 -16.74 7.21
N ASN A 79 -3.99 -15.92 6.93
CA ASN A 79 -3.10 -15.41 7.95
C ASN A 79 -3.84 -14.46 8.92
N SER A 80 -3.75 -14.74 10.23
CA SER A 80 -4.46 -14.01 11.28
C SER A 80 -4.09 -12.52 11.37
N LEU A 81 -2.99 -12.09 10.76
CA LEU A 81 -2.59 -10.69 10.73
C LEU A 81 -3.53 -9.82 9.89
N MET A 82 -4.14 -10.41 8.85
CA MET A 82 -4.99 -9.72 7.87
C MET A 82 -6.40 -10.28 7.77
N LYS A 83 -6.60 -11.54 8.16
CA LYS A 83 -7.88 -12.23 8.04
C LYS A 83 -9.00 -11.39 8.67
N ASN A 84 -10.06 -11.20 7.88
CA ASN A 84 -11.28 -10.45 8.26
C ASN A 84 -11.04 -8.99 8.66
N LYS A 85 -9.98 -8.35 8.14
CA LYS A 85 -9.73 -6.91 8.34
C LYS A 85 -9.81 -6.19 7.01
N HIS A 86 -10.42 -5.01 7.02
CA HIS A 86 -10.31 -4.13 5.88
C HIS A 86 -8.84 -3.65 5.74
N PRO A 87 -8.28 -3.52 4.53
CA PRO A 87 -6.90 -3.08 4.34
C PRO A 87 -6.57 -1.74 5.01
N GLU A 88 -7.50 -0.78 5.03
CA GLU A 88 -7.35 0.52 5.73
C GLU A 88 -7.28 0.39 7.26
N GLU A 89 -7.74 -0.72 7.83
CA GLU A 89 -7.76 -0.98 9.28
C GLU A 89 -6.52 -1.76 9.75
N ILE A 90 -5.67 -2.22 8.82
CA ILE A 90 -4.45 -2.94 9.16
C ILE A 90 -3.48 -1.96 9.82
N ASN A 91 -3.21 -2.15 11.11
CA ASN A 91 -2.22 -1.36 11.81
C ASN A 91 -0.79 -1.78 11.42
N LYS A 92 0.07 -0.77 11.17
CA LYS A 92 1.48 -0.95 10.81
C LYS A 92 1.66 -1.95 9.66
N PRO A 93 0.99 -1.74 8.50
CA PRO A 93 0.95 -2.72 7.41
C PRO A 93 2.36 -3.09 6.91
N SER A 94 3.34 -2.20 6.96
CA SER A 94 4.74 -2.53 6.67
C SER A 94 5.33 -3.64 7.55
N GLU A 95 5.07 -3.60 8.87
CA GLU A 95 5.49 -4.66 9.80
C GLU A 95 4.74 -5.98 9.54
N LYS A 96 3.45 -5.88 9.17
CA LYS A 96 2.63 -7.06 8.83
C LYS A 96 3.13 -7.73 7.55
N LEU A 97 3.42 -6.94 6.52
CA LEU A 97 3.98 -7.42 5.26
C LEU A 97 5.34 -8.10 5.47
N ASP A 98 6.25 -7.50 6.25
CA ASP A 98 7.53 -8.16 6.61
C ASP A 98 7.28 -9.50 7.32
N THR A 99 6.32 -9.54 8.24
CA THR A 99 6.01 -10.77 8.98
C THR A 99 5.48 -11.86 8.04
N ILE A 100 4.55 -11.52 7.15
CA ILE A 100 3.99 -12.45 6.16
C ILE A 100 5.10 -12.97 5.25
N LEU A 101 5.92 -12.09 4.66
CA LEU A 101 7.00 -12.51 3.78
C LEU A 101 7.97 -13.48 4.47
N ARG A 102 8.31 -13.25 5.73
CA ARG A 102 9.18 -14.16 6.51
C ARG A 102 8.54 -15.50 6.85
N GLN A 103 7.22 -15.51 7.05
CA GLN A 103 6.46 -16.71 7.42
C GLN A 103 6.32 -17.66 6.23
N TYR A 104 6.09 -17.09 5.04
CA TYR A 104 5.76 -17.87 3.83
C TYR A 104 6.91 -18.04 2.85
N PHE A 105 7.94 -17.19 2.89
CA PHE A 105 9.05 -17.24 1.93
C PHE A 105 10.43 -17.23 2.61
N ASP A 106 11.35 -18.03 2.07
CA ASP A 106 12.77 -17.96 2.36
C ASP A 106 13.54 -17.46 1.12
N VAL A 107 14.69 -16.81 1.37
CA VAL A 107 15.70 -16.46 0.37
C VAL A 107 17.00 -17.19 0.68
N VAL A 108 17.67 -17.68 -0.36
CA VAL A 108 19.01 -18.27 -0.22
C VAL A 108 20.04 -17.15 -0.14
N LYS A 109 20.87 -17.18 0.90
CA LYS A 109 22.04 -16.31 1.01
C LYS A 109 23.30 -17.13 1.14
N ILE A 110 24.30 -16.79 0.36
CA ILE A 110 25.65 -17.35 0.48
C ILE A 110 26.41 -16.50 1.50
N ARG A 111 26.94 -17.13 2.55
CA ARG A 111 27.81 -16.47 3.53
C ARG A 111 29.00 -17.37 3.81
N ARG A 112 30.20 -16.84 3.56
CA ARG A 112 31.48 -17.57 3.73
C ARG A 112 31.51 -18.91 2.97
N GLY A 113 30.94 -18.94 1.76
CA GLY A 113 30.88 -20.14 0.92
C GLY A 113 29.76 -21.13 1.29
N PHE A 114 28.99 -20.89 2.35
CA PHE A 114 27.86 -21.74 2.73
C PHE A 114 26.53 -21.10 2.37
N GLU A 115 25.64 -21.89 1.75
CA GLU A 115 24.27 -21.51 1.51
C GLU A 115 23.45 -21.58 2.79
N ARG A 116 22.66 -20.53 3.05
CA ARG A 116 21.71 -20.50 4.16
C ARG A 116 20.38 -19.96 3.69
N LYS A 117 19.32 -20.73 3.96
CA LYS A 117 17.94 -20.28 3.77
C LYS A 117 17.54 -19.42 4.97
N ILE A 118 17.05 -18.21 4.71
CA ILE A 118 16.54 -17.30 5.74
C ILE A 118 15.21 -16.71 5.30
N GLY A 119 14.33 -16.40 6.26
CA GLY A 119 13.05 -15.76 5.95
C GLY A 119 13.21 -14.46 5.17
N LYS A 120 12.42 -14.29 4.11
CA LYS A 120 12.43 -13.08 3.27
C LYS A 120 12.00 -11.88 4.10
N ARG A 121 12.90 -10.90 4.25
CA ARG A 121 12.59 -9.58 4.81
C ARG A 121 12.03 -8.66 3.74
N TYR A 122 11.04 -7.87 4.12
CA TYR A 122 10.53 -6.78 3.30
C TYR A 122 11.54 -5.63 3.29
N SER A 123 11.78 -5.07 2.10
CA SER A 123 12.56 -3.87 1.89
C SER A 123 11.75 -2.88 1.07
N LYS A 124 11.30 -1.81 1.70
CA LYS A 124 10.51 -0.76 1.04
C LYS A 124 11.16 -0.22 -0.24
N ALA A 125 12.48 -0.03 -0.23
CA ALA A 125 13.21 0.49 -1.38
C ALA A 125 13.42 -0.54 -2.51
N LYS A 126 13.47 -1.84 -2.21
CA LYS A 126 13.79 -2.88 -3.20
C LYS A 126 12.58 -3.68 -3.66
N ASP A 127 11.75 -4.09 -2.70
CA ASP A 127 10.58 -4.92 -2.92
C ASP A 127 9.34 -4.07 -3.20
N GLY A 128 9.22 -2.91 -2.54
CA GLY A 128 8.08 -2.00 -2.66
C GLY A 128 7.72 -1.67 -4.12
N PRO A 129 8.64 -1.12 -4.93
CA PRO A 129 8.35 -0.81 -6.33
C PRO A 129 7.91 -2.03 -7.16
N LYS A 130 8.49 -3.20 -6.88
CA LYS A 130 8.15 -4.44 -7.59
C LYS A 130 6.73 -4.91 -7.24
N LEU A 131 6.42 -4.95 -5.96
CA LEU A 131 5.09 -5.32 -5.46
C LEU A 131 4.02 -4.33 -5.95
N ILE A 132 4.29 -3.03 -5.88
CA ILE A 132 3.39 -1.99 -6.40
C ILE A 132 3.13 -2.19 -7.89
N GLY A 133 4.16 -2.53 -8.67
CA GLY A 133 4.04 -2.80 -10.11
C GLY A 133 3.15 -4.00 -10.45
N LEU A 134 2.86 -4.89 -9.49
CA LEU A 134 1.97 -6.03 -9.67
C LEU A 134 0.50 -5.71 -9.31
N LEU A 135 0.24 -4.59 -8.61
CA LEU A 135 -1.10 -4.29 -8.10
C LEU A 135 -2.08 -3.95 -9.21
N ASN A 136 -3.30 -4.43 -9.04
CA ASN A 136 -4.42 -4.10 -9.90
C ASN A 136 -5.11 -2.82 -9.40
N LEU A 137 -5.11 -1.77 -10.23
CA LEU A 137 -5.72 -0.48 -9.89
C LEU A 137 -7.23 -0.57 -9.63
N GLN A 138 -7.96 -1.41 -10.38
CA GLN A 138 -9.40 -1.56 -10.20
C GLN A 138 -9.74 -2.15 -8.83
N ILE A 139 -8.94 -3.10 -8.34
CA ILE A 139 -9.09 -3.65 -6.98
C ILE A 139 -8.77 -2.57 -5.94
N LEU A 140 -7.70 -1.79 -6.13
CA LEU A 140 -7.40 -0.68 -5.22
C LEU A 140 -8.53 0.35 -5.15
N MET A 141 -9.19 0.66 -6.28
CA MET A 141 -10.34 1.57 -6.30
C MET A 141 -11.59 0.99 -5.61
N GLN A 142 -11.65 -0.33 -5.35
CA GLN A 142 -12.74 -0.96 -4.59
C GLN A 142 -12.47 -0.89 -3.09
N ASP A 143 -11.22 -1.09 -2.68
CA ASP A 143 -10.81 -1.14 -1.27
C ASP A 143 -10.50 0.25 -0.69
N PHE A 144 -10.20 1.24 -1.53
CA PHE A 144 -9.66 2.52 -1.09
C PHE A 144 -10.40 3.71 -1.73
N ASP A 145 -11.27 4.35 -0.96
CA ASP A 145 -12.12 5.46 -1.42
C ASP A 145 -11.30 6.63 -2.01
N GLU A 146 -10.17 6.99 -1.38
CA GLU A 146 -9.31 8.07 -1.87
C GLU A 146 -8.60 7.70 -3.17
N ALA A 147 -8.24 6.43 -3.37
CA ALA A 147 -7.68 5.96 -4.64
C ALA A 147 -8.72 6.07 -5.76
N LYS A 148 -9.96 5.64 -5.48
CA LYS A 148 -11.08 5.81 -6.42
C LYS A 148 -11.33 7.27 -6.74
N ARG A 149 -11.42 8.13 -5.72
CA ARG A 149 -11.71 9.56 -5.88
C ARG A 149 -10.64 10.25 -6.72
N LEU A 150 -9.37 9.94 -6.48
CA LEU A 150 -8.25 10.50 -7.25
C LEU A 150 -8.29 10.07 -8.71
N VAL A 151 -8.48 8.77 -8.98
CA VAL A 151 -8.56 8.26 -10.36
C VAL A 151 -9.77 8.83 -11.09
N ASP A 152 -10.93 8.90 -10.44
CA ASP A 152 -12.15 9.48 -11.01
C ASP A 152 -11.97 10.97 -11.31
N TYR A 153 -11.19 11.70 -10.50
CA TYR A 153 -10.87 13.10 -10.76
C TYR A 153 -9.94 13.25 -11.97
N ILE A 154 -8.88 12.45 -12.07
CA ILE A 154 -7.90 12.53 -13.16
C ILE A 154 -8.51 12.15 -14.52
N LYS A 155 -9.50 11.26 -14.53
CA LYS A 155 -10.18 10.81 -15.76
C LYS A 155 -11.25 11.78 -16.29
N ARG A 156 -11.64 12.78 -15.50
CA ARG A 156 -12.58 13.83 -15.94
C ARG A 156 -11.87 14.82 -16.84
#